data_AF-A0A8T1HMY7-F1
#
_entry.id   AF-A0A8T1HMY7-F1
#
_cell.length_a   1.000
_cell.length_b   1.000
_cell.length_c   1.000
_cell.angle_alpha   90.00
_cell.angle_beta   90.00
_cell.angle_gamma   90.00
#
_symmetry.space_group_name_H-M   'P 1'
#
loop_
_entity.id
_entity.type
_entity.pdbx_description
1 polymer ?
#
loop_
_entity_poly.entity_id
_entity_poly.type
_entity_poly.pdbx_seq_one_letter_code
_entity_poly.pdbx_strand_id
1 'polypeptide(L)' 'MDNASGHKVEECEEFLKPKNMRVKFLPPNSSHLYQPADSFIIKAIKDMWTSEWDKEKLRLAQEQCFSAGKSKKKASA' A
#
# COMPACT_ATOMS: atom_id res chain seq x y z
N MET A 1 -14.44 -5.78 11.49
CA MET A 1 -14.42 -4.75 10.45
C MET A 1 -14.13 -3.42 11.15
N ASP A 2 -13.32 -2.57 10.53
CA ASP A 2 -13.13 -1.20 10.99
C ASP A 2 -14.46 -0.45 10.93
N ASN A 3 -14.60 0.51 11.82
CA ASN A 3 -15.83 1.26 12.02
C ASN A 3 -15.86 2.54 11.18
N ALA A 4 -15.28 2.51 9.98
CA ALA A 4 -15.29 3.63 9.05
C ALA A 4 -16.75 3.97 8.68
N SER A 5 -17.08 5.25 8.61
CA SER A 5 -18.47 5.74 8.46
C SER A 5 -19.18 5.27 7.19
N GLY A 6 -18.45 4.70 6.22
CA GLY A 6 -19.02 4.07 5.03
C GLY A 6 -19.50 2.62 5.23
N HIS A 7 -19.15 1.96 6.34
CA HIS A 7 -19.49 0.56 6.58
C HIS A 7 -20.88 0.43 7.21
N LYS A 8 -21.90 0.26 6.37
CA LYS A 8 -23.30 0.14 6.80
C LYS A 8 -23.68 -1.32 7.05
N VAL A 9 -23.41 -1.78 8.26
CA VAL A 9 -23.67 -3.17 8.67
C VAL A 9 -25.16 -3.53 8.65
N GLU A 10 -26.04 -2.56 8.91
CA GLU A 10 -27.50 -2.72 8.86
C GLU A 10 -27.97 -3.17 7.46
N GLU A 11 -27.38 -2.61 6.40
CA GLU A 11 -27.68 -2.98 5.00
C GLU A 11 -27.17 -4.40 4.65
N CYS A 12 -26.31 -4.98 5.49
CA CYS A 12 -25.73 -6.31 5.29
C CYS A 12 -26.43 -7.41 6.11
N GLU A 13 -27.32 -7.07 7.07
CA GLU A 13 -27.90 -8.05 7.98
C GLU A 13 -28.67 -9.17 7.27
N GLU A 14 -29.40 -8.82 6.21
CA GLU A 14 -30.19 -9.77 5.42
C GLU A 14 -29.31 -10.86 4.78
N PHE A 15 -28.05 -10.54 4.47
CA PHE A 15 -27.09 -11.48 3.90
C PHE A 15 -26.30 -12.27 4.95
N LEU A 16 -26.16 -11.71 6.15
CA LEU A 16 -25.38 -12.28 7.24
C LEU A 16 -26.19 -13.31 8.05
N LYS A 17 -27.48 -13.01 8.32
CA LYS A 17 -28.37 -13.87 9.12
C LYS A 17 -28.51 -15.29 8.54
N PRO A 18 -28.79 -15.49 7.24
CA PRO A 18 -28.89 -16.83 6.66
C PRO A 18 -27.58 -17.62 6.70
N LYS A 19 -26.43 -16.94 6.77
CA LYS A 19 -25.11 -17.56 6.83
C LYS A 19 -24.61 -17.80 8.26
N ASN A 20 -25.42 -17.49 9.28
CA ASN A 20 -25.02 -17.52 10.69
C ASN A 20 -23.73 -16.70 10.95
N MET A 21 -23.56 -15.60 10.21
CA MET A 21 -22.41 -14.71 10.34
C MET A 21 -22.80 -13.47 11.13
N ARG A 22 -21.82 -12.87 11.83
CA ARG A 22 -21.98 -11.61 12.54
C ARG A 22 -20.81 -10.68 12.28
N VAL A 23 -21.07 -9.38 12.24
CA VAL A 23 -20.00 -8.38 12.18
C VAL A 23 -19.53 -8.08 13.59
N LYS A 24 -18.21 -8.12 13.80
CA LYS A 24 -17.57 -7.61 15.01
C LYS A 24 -16.89 -6.29 14.68
N PHE A 25 -17.30 -5.24 15.37
CA PHE A 25 -16.62 -3.95 15.33
C PHE A 25 -15.40 -3.96 16.23
N LEU A 26 -14.36 -3.28 15.76
CA LEU A 26 -13.10 -3.16 16.47
C LEU A 26 -13.00 -1.78 17.11
N PRO A 27 -12.21 -1.62 18.18
CA PRO A 27 -11.95 -0.31 18.76
C PRO A 27 -11.43 0.69 17.71
N PRO A 28 -11.75 1.99 17.84
CA PRO A 28 -11.24 2.99 16.93
C PRO A 28 -9.70 3.00 16.92
N ASN A 29 -9.10 3.30 15.76
CA ASN A 29 -7.64 3.41 15.56
C ASN A 29 -6.82 2.15 15.91
N SER A 30 -7.44 0.97 15.90
CA SER A 30 -6.82 -0.27 16.36
C SER A 30 -6.54 -1.29 15.24
N SER A 31 -6.57 -0.86 13.97
CA SER A 31 -6.38 -1.73 12.79
C SER A 31 -5.10 -2.55 12.86
N HIS A 32 -3.99 -1.94 13.30
CA HIS A 32 -2.70 -2.61 13.46
C HIS A 32 -2.69 -3.74 14.51
N LEU A 33 -3.64 -3.75 15.45
CA LEU A 33 -3.72 -4.75 16.51
C LEU A 33 -4.75 -5.84 16.21
N TYR A 34 -5.86 -5.49 15.58
CA TYR A 34 -7.02 -6.37 15.48
C TYR A 34 -7.48 -6.68 14.05
N GLN A 35 -6.92 -6.03 13.02
CA GLN A 35 -7.22 -6.33 11.62
C GLN A 35 -6.06 -7.09 10.97
N PRO A 36 -6.18 -8.42 10.80
CA PRO A 36 -5.16 -9.21 10.12
C PRO A 36 -4.85 -8.72 8.70
N ALA A 37 -5.83 -8.14 8.02
CA ALA A 37 -5.63 -7.57 6.68
C ALA A 37 -4.57 -6.45 6.71
N ASP A 38 -4.67 -5.51 7.66
CA ASP A 38 -3.72 -4.42 7.82
C ASP A 38 -2.35 -4.91 8.29
N SER A 39 -2.32 -5.79 9.29
CA SER A 39 -1.07 -6.23 9.92
C SER A 39 -0.26 -7.20 9.05
N PHE A 40 -0.90 -7.95 8.16
CA PHE A 40 -0.24 -8.94 7.31
C PHE A 40 -0.27 -8.57 5.83
N ILE A 41 -1.45 -8.57 5.22
CA ILE A 41 -1.58 -8.49 3.75
C ILE A 41 -1.21 -7.10 3.22
N ILE A 42 -1.81 -6.05 3.80
CA ILE A 42 -1.54 -4.66 3.41
C ILE A 42 -0.10 -4.30 3.72
N LYS A 43 0.42 -4.73 4.87
CA LYS A 43 1.84 -4.56 5.20
C LYS A 43 2.75 -5.18 4.14
N ALA A 44 2.52 -6.44 3.75
CA ALA A 44 3.33 -7.11 2.74
C ALA A 44 3.27 -6.42 1.37
N ILE A 45 2.09 -5.93 0.97
CA ILE A 45 1.94 -5.16 -0.28
C ILE A 45 2.74 -3.85 -0.21
N LYS A 46 2.63 -3.11 0.89
CA LYS A 46 3.38 -1.87 1.10
C LYS A 46 4.89 -2.12 1.06
N ASP A 47 5.38 -3.14 1.76
CA ASP A 47 6.79 -3.49 1.81
C ASP A 47 7.34 -3.81 0.40
N MET A 48 6.59 -4.58 -0.39
CA MET A 48 6.94 -4.90 -1.78
C MET A 48 7.00 -3.63 -2.64
N TRP A 49 5.97 -2.78 -2.59
CA TRP A 49 5.94 -1.54 -3.38
C TRP A 49 7.06 -0.59 -2.98
N THR A 50 7.36 -0.47 -1.69
CA THR A 50 8.51 0.32 -1.21
C THR A 50 9.81 -0.22 -1.80
N SER A 51 10.02 -1.54 -1.79
CA SER A 51 11.22 -2.15 -2.37
C SER A 51 11.35 -1.89 -3.87
N GLU A 52 10.27 -2.05 -4.65
CA GLU A 52 10.29 -1.77 -6.09
C GLU A 52 10.53 -0.28 -6.38
N TRP A 53 9.94 0.60 -5.58
CA TRP A 53 10.18 2.04 -5.70
C TRP A 53 11.62 2.43 -5.36
N ASP A 54 12.23 1.79 -4.36
CA ASP A 54 13.63 2.02 -4.03
C ASP A 54 14.57 1.60 -5.17
N LYS A 55 14.30 0.48 -5.83
CA LYS A 55 15.04 0.05 -7.03
C LYS A 55 14.90 1.07 -8.17
N GLU A 56 13.69 1.58 -8.38
CA GLU A 56 13.42 2.56 -9.44
C GLU A 56 14.12 3.89 -9.18
N LYS A 57 14.13 4.38 -7.93
CA LYS A 57 14.91 5.56 -7.55
C LYS A 57 16.40 5.39 -7.84
N LEU A 58 16.97 4.22 -7.53
CA LEU A 58 18.37 3.92 -7.84
C LEU A 58 18.63 3.92 -9.35
N ARG A 59 17.73 3.30 -10.14
CA ARG A 59 17.81 3.29 -11.61
C ARG A 59 17.80 4.71 -12.17
N LEU A 60 16.85 5.54 -11.73
CA LEU A 60 16.73 6.94 -12.16
C LEU A 60 17.96 7.77 -11.77
N ALA A 61 18.48 7.60 -10.56
CA ALA A 61 19.69 8.29 -10.12
C ALA A 61 20.92 7.91 -10.97
N GLN A 62 21.07 6.63 -11.31
CA GLN A 62 22.13 6.16 -12.20
C GLN A 62 22.02 6.81 -13.59
N GLU A 63 20.83 6.84 -14.19
CA GLU A 63 20.61 7.50 -15.50
C GLU A 63 20.95 8.99 -15.49
N GLN A 64 20.61 9.69 -14.40
CA GLN A 64 20.99 11.09 -14.21
C GLN A 64 22.51 11.27 -14.09
N CYS A 65 23.19 10.40 -13.35
CA CYS A 65 24.66 10.46 -13.22
C CYS A 65 25.37 10.10 -14.55
N PHE A 66 24.87 9.12 -15.30
CA PHE A 66 25.46 8.71 -16.59
C PHE A 66 25.19 9.71 -17.73
N SER A 67 24.07 10.44 -17.70
CA SER A 67 23.78 11.49 -18.69
C SER A 67 24.64 12.74 -18.48
N ALA A 68 24.99 13.09 -17.23
CA ALA A 68 25.90 14.19 -16.93
C ALA A 68 27.34 14.02 -17.48
N GLY A 69 27.79 12.78 -17.72
CA GLY A 69 29.12 12.47 -18.27
C GLY A 69 29.22 12.54 -19.80
N LYS A 70 28.10 12.54 -20.53
CA LYS A 70 28.09 12.50 -22.00
C LYS A 70 28.17 13.87 -22.68
N SER A 71 28.11 14.97 -21.92
CA SER A 71 28.05 16.34 -22.47
C SER A 71 29.41 17.00 -22.74
N LYS A 72 30.56 16.32 -22.52
CA LYS A 72 31.90 16.93 -22.61
C LYS A 72 32.79 16.47 -23.78
N LYS A 73 32.25 15.93 -24.88
CA LYS A 73 33.04 15.66 -26.10
C LYS A 73 32.35 16.18 -27.35
N LYS A 74 32.62 17.45 -27.67
CA LYS A 74 32.54 18.17 -28.98
C LYS A 74 32.57 19.66 -28.57
N ALA A 75 33.54 20.51 -28.91
CA ALA A 75 34.29 20.61 -30.14
C ALA A 75 35.68 21.24 -29.88
N SER A 76 36.69 20.73 -30.57
CA SER A 76 37.86 21.49 -30.98
C SER A 76 38.18 20.99 -32.39
N ALA A 77 37.96 21.88 -33.36
CA ALA A 77 38.40 21.79 -34.75
C ALA A 77 38.93 23.17 -35.11
#